data_AF-A0AAJ7J1Z6-F1
#
_entry.id   AF-A0AAJ7J1Z6-F1
#
_cell.length_a   1.000
_cell.length_b   1.000
_cell.length_c   1.000
_cell.angle_alpha   90.00
_cell.angle_beta   90.00
_cell.angle_gamma   90.00
#
_symmetry.space_group_name_H-M   'P 1'
#
loop_
_entity.id
_entity.type
_entity.pdbx_description
1 polymer ?
#
loop_
_entity_poly.entity_id
_entity_poly.type
_entity_poly.pdbx_seq_one_letter_code
_entity_poly.pdbx_strand_id
1 'polypeptide(L)' 'GPESERYLERTYKKAPQKPPFSVNVFEVNPSTIRVTWRYVQPSLEEEESLIGYRIRVWELDQDMSTANDT' A
#
# COMPACT_ATOMS: atom_id res chain seq x y z
N GLY A 1 1.93 48.84 3.47
CA GLY A 1 1.74 48.34 2.09
C GLY A 1 0.38 47.69 1.97
N PRO A 2 -0.14 47.46 0.76
CA PRO A 2 -1.45 46.83 0.56
C PRO A 2 -1.42 45.34 0.94
N GLU A 3 -2.60 44.81 1.29
CA GLU A 3 -2.78 43.39 1.63
C GLU A 3 -2.61 42.51 0.37
N SER A 4 -2.03 41.32 0.55
CA SER A 4 -1.85 40.34 -0.52
C SER A 4 -3.17 39.71 -0.97
N GLU A 5 -3.24 39.33 -2.24
CA GLU A 5 -4.37 38.59 -2.80
C GLU A 5 -4.46 37.17 -2.21
N ARG A 6 -5.68 36.66 -2.01
CA ARG A 6 -5.88 35.31 -1.46
C ARG A 6 -5.73 34.26 -2.56
N TYR A 7 -4.97 33.21 -2.28
CA TYR A 7 -4.76 32.09 -3.19
C TYR A 7 -5.13 30.76 -2.53
N LEU A 8 -5.72 29.83 -3.29
CA LEU A 8 -6.05 28.48 -2.83
C LEU A 8 -4.87 27.55 -3.13
N GLU A 9 -4.18 27.09 -2.09
CA GLU A 9 -3.12 26.08 -2.19
C GLU A 9 -3.63 24.71 -1.73
N ARG A 10 -3.18 23.66 -2.43
CA ARG A 10 -3.47 22.26 -2.07
C ARG A 10 -2.14 21.56 -1.77
N THR A 11 -2.07 20.87 -0.63
CA THR A 11 -0.91 20.06 -0.23
C THR A 11 -0.99 18.65 -0.81
N TYR A 12 0.13 17.92 -0.81
CA TYR A 12 0.16 16.52 -1.20
C TYR A 12 -0.67 15.66 -0.27
N LYS A 13 -1.34 14.66 -0.85
CA LYS A 13 -2.06 13.64 -0.10
C LYS A 13 -1.08 12.65 0.55
N LYS A 14 -1.51 12.03 1.64
CA LYS A 14 -0.76 10.99 2.35
C LYS A 14 -0.81 9.68 1.57
N ALA A 15 0.25 8.88 1.69
CA ALA A 15 0.22 7.50 1.21
C ALA A 15 -0.85 6.69 1.97
N PRO A 16 -1.41 5.62 1.36
CA PRO A 16 -2.31 4.71 2.07
C PRO A 16 -1.66 4.19 3.35
N GLN A 17 -2.31 4.40 4.49
CA GLN A 17 -1.73 4.06 5.80
C GLN A 17 -2.10 2.66 6.28
N LYS A 18 -3.19 2.09 5.75
CA LYS A 18 -3.72 0.80 6.20
C LYS A 18 -3.26 -0.33 5.29
N PRO A 19 -2.86 -1.48 5.86
CA PRO A 19 -2.55 -2.66 5.07
C PRO A 19 -3.82 -3.25 4.44
N PRO A 20 -3.67 -4.11 3.41
CA PRO A 20 -4.76 -4.92 2.87
C PRO A 20 -5.44 -5.78 3.94
N PHE A 21 -6.77 -5.79 3.91
CA PHE A 21 -7.57 -6.63 4.79
C PHE A 21 -7.75 -8.04 4.20
N SER A 22 -7.96 -9.02 5.08
CA SER A 22 -8.28 -10.40 4.71
C SER A 22 -7.27 -11.02 3.73
N VAL A 23 -5.97 -10.89 4.04
CA VAL A 23 -4.92 -11.59 3.29
C VAL A 23 -5.06 -13.09 3.54
N ASN A 24 -5.32 -13.85 2.47
CA ASN A 24 -5.41 -15.30 2.48
C ASN A 24 -4.38 -15.89 1.51
N VAL A 25 -3.70 -16.94 1.94
CA VAL A 25 -2.67 -17.65 1.16
C VAL A 25 -3.14 -19.08 0.93
N PHE A 26 -3.08 -19.52 -0.32
CA PHE A 26 -3.45 -20.87 -0.73
C PHE A 26 -2.29 -21.53 -1.46
N GLU A 27 -1.95 -22.76 -1.09
CA GLU A 27 -1.02 -23.59 -1.87
C GLU A 27 -1.71 -23.99 -3.18
N VAL A 28 -1.00 -23.83 -4.31
CA VAL A 28 -1.43 -24.35 -5.61
C VAL A 28 -0.59 -25.58 -5.97
N ASN A 29 0.72 -25.51 -5.76
CA ASN A 29 1.68 -26.60 -5.90
C ASN A 29 3.00 -26.21 -5.17
N PRO A 30 4.02 -27.09 -5.10
CA PRO A 30 5.25 -26.82 -4.34
C PRO A 30 6.05 -25.57 -4.73
N SER A 31 5.83 -24.98 -5.91
CA SER A 31 6.50 -23.75 -6.36
C SER A 31 5.56 -22.57 -6.59
N THR A 32 4.26 -22.74 -6.35
CA THR A 32 3.24 -21.75 -6.67
C THR A 32 2.24 -21.61 -5.53
N ILE A 33 2.09 -20.37 -5.05
CA ILE A 33 1.03 -19.98 -4.12
C ILE A 33 0.10 -18.97 -4.77
N ARG A 34 -1.16 -18.98 -4.35
CA ARG A 34 -2.15 -17.96 -4.70
C ARG A 34 -2.46 -17.13 -3.47
N VAL A 35 -2.16 -15.83 -3.56
CA VAL A 35 -2.44 -14.85 -2.50
C VAL A 35 -3.62 -13.99 -2.92
N THR A 36 -4.60 -13.83 -2.03
CA THR A 36 -5.78 -12.99 -2.25
C THR A 36 -5.97 -12.04 -1.08
N TRP A 37 -6.39 -10.81 -1.35
CA TRP A 37 -6.70 -9.80 -0.33
C TRP A 37 -7.90 -8.97 -0.76
N ARG A 38 -8.50 -8.23 0.19
CA ARG A 38 -9.56 -7.26 -0.10
C ARG A 38 -8.99 -5.89 -0.42
N TYR A 39 -9.75 -5.15 -1.23
CA TYR A 39 -9.46 -3.75 -1.55
C TYR A 39 -9.30 -2.92 -0.27
N VAL A 40 -8.31 -2.04 -0.26
CA VAL A 40 -8.10 -1.07 0.81
C VAL A 40 -8.80 0.20 0.37
N GLN A 41 -9.86 0.61 1.06
CA GLN A 41 -10.44 1.92 0.76
C GLN A 41 -9.59 3.00 1.46
N PRO A 42 -9.16 4.06 0.73
CA PRO A 42 -8.53 5.22 1.36
C PRO A 42 -9.47 5.72 2.45
N SER A 43 -8.99 5.73 3.70
CA SER A 43 -9.88 5.95 4.85
C SER A 43 -10.13 7.42 5.16
N LEU A 44 -9.34 8.29 4.53
CA LEU A 44 -9.39 9.75 4.67
C LEU A 44 -9.34 10.38 3.28
N GLU A 45 -10.03 11.51 3.08
CA GLU A 45 -9.96 12.27 1.82
C GLU A 45 -8.53 12.76 1.51
N GLU A 46 -7.71 12.90 2.56
CA GLU A 46 -6.28 13.23 2.48
C GLU A 46 -5.41 12.08 1.97
N GLU A 47 -5.92 10.84 1.86
CA GLU A 47 -5.15 9.72 1.32
C GLU A 47 -5.18 9.72 -0.22
N GLU A 48 -4.06 9.32 -0.82
CA GLU A 48 -3.97 9.06 -2.25
C GLU A 48 -4.85 7.88 -2.65
N SER A 49 -5.29 7.91 -3.91
CA SER A 49 -5.94 6.73 -4.49
C SER A 49 -4.91 5.61 -4.64
N LEU A 50 -5.35 4.37 -4.48
CA LEU A 50 -4.46 3.23 -4.67
C LEU A 50 -4.05 3.09 -6.14
N ILE A 51 -2.74 3.16 -6.37
CA ILE A 51 -2.12 3.00 -7.69
C ILE A 51 -1.77 1.52 -7.93
N GLY A 52 -1.48 0.75 -6.87
CA GLY A 52 -1.13 -0.66 -6.95
C GLY A 52 -0.70 -1.25 -5.60
N TYR A 53 -0.24 -2.49 -5.62
CA TYR A 53 0.26 -3.22 -4.45
C TYR A 53 1.72 -3.62 -4.69
N ARG A 54 2.56 -3.53 -3.66
CA ARG A 54 3.93 -4.09 -3.66
C ARG A 54 3.93 -5.36 -2.83
N ILE A 55 4.44 -6.45 -3.39
CA ILE A 55 4.47 -7.75 -2.73
C ILE A 55 5.92 -8.11 -2.43
N ARG A 56 6.16 -8.61 -1.21
CA ARG A 56 7.46 -9.08 -0.75
C ARG A 56 7.33 -10.51 -0.26
N VAL A 57 8.27 -11.35 -0.66
CA VAL A 57 8.31 -12.77 -0.27
C VAL A 57 9.70 -13.09 0.27
N TRP A 58 9.75 -13.80 1.39
CA TRP A 58 10.96 -14.28 2.04
C TRP A 58 10.68 -15.61 2.77
N GLU A 59 11.72 -16.39 3.02
CA GLU A 59 11.62 -17.63 3.79
C GLU A 59 11.34 -17.32 5.27
N LEU A 60 10.55 -18.16 5.95
CA LEU A 60 10.09 -17.91 7.32
C LEU A 60 11.26 -17.68 8.30
N ASP A 61 12.36 -18.40 8.09
CA ASP A 61 13.55 -18.37 8.94
C ASP A 61 14.56 -17.29 8.53
N GLN A 62 14.22 -16.48 7.51
CA GLN A 62 15.04 -15.37 7.04
C GLN A 62 14.46 -14.02 7.48
N ASP A 63 15.36 -13.05 7.69
CA ASP A 63 14.97 -11.69 8.05
C ASP A 63 14.25 -11.00 6.89
N MET A 64 13.24 -10.17 7.18
CA MET A 64 12.47 -9.42 6.17
C MET A 64 13.35 -8.54 5.26
N SER A 65 14.54 -8.13 5.71
CA SER A 65 15.52 -7.41 4.90
C SER A 65 16.04 -8.21 3.69
N THR A 66 15.85 -9.53 3.68
CA THR A 66 16.23 -10.43 2.58
C THR A 66 15.12 -10.62 1.54
N ALA A 67 13.95 -10.00 1.75
CA ALA A 67 12.80 -10.20 0.89
C ALA A 67 13.02 -9.70 -0.54
N ASN A 68 12.55 -10.48 -1.52
CA ASN A 68 12.51 -10.06 -2.91
C ASN A 68 11.30 -9.17 -3.17
N ASP A 69 11.54 -8.03 -3.81
CA ASP A 69 10.50 -7.14 -4.36
C ASP A 69 10.07 -7.66 -5.75
N THR A 70 8.76 -7.76 -6.00
CA THR A 70 8.16 -8.04 -7.32
C THR A 70 7.08 -7.01 -7.64
#